data_AF-A0A0D9VRM2-F1
#
_entry.id   AF-A0A0D9VRM2-F1
#
_cell.length_a   1.000
_cell.length_b   1.000
_cell.length_c   1.000
_cell.angle_alpha   90.00
_cell.angle_beta   90.00
_cell.angle_gamma   90.00
#
_symmetry.space_group_name_H-M   'P 1'
#
loop_
_entity.id
_entity.type
_entity.pdbx_description
1 polymer ?
#
loop_
_entity_poly.entity_id
_entity_poly.type
_entity_poly.pdbx_seq_one_letter_code
_entity_poly.pdbx_strand_id
1 'polypeptide(L)'
;MFLSRIVLRDLDSIDSPVSMASSKKLVTRDEWERKLRDVKIRKEDMNRLVMNFLVTEGFVDAADKFRIESGTQPDIDLATITDRMEVKRAVQSGNVQEAIEKINDLNPTILDTNPQLYFHLQQQKLIELIRAGKINEALEFAQEELAPRGEENQAFLEEIEKTVTLLVFEDIKNCPYGELLDVSQRLKTASEVNAAILTSQSHEKDPKLPSLLKMLIWTQNQLDEKAAYPRINNFSTATLEDPAI
;
A
#
# COMPACT_ATOMS: atom_id res chain seq x y z
N MET A 1 -31.73 20.70 70.50
CA MET A 1 -32.76 19.66 70.72
C MET A 1 -32.66 18.69 69.54
N PHE A 2 -31.85 17.64 69.64
CA PHE A 2 -32.21 16.32 70.17
C PHE A 2 -33.43 15.67 69.47
N LEU A 3 -33.10 14.57 68.76
CA LEU A 3 -33.87 13.34 68.54
C LEU A 3 -34.95 13.31 67.44
N SER A 4 -34.65 12.59 66.35
CA SER A 4 -35.07 11.18 66.27
C SER A 4 -34.33 10.38 65.18
N ARG A 5 -33.69 9.30 65.62
CA ARG A 5 -33.35 8.10 64.84
C ARG A 5 -34.64 7.32 64.52
N ILE A 6 -34.50 6.30 63.66
CA ILE A 6 -35.46 5.23 63.24
C ILE A 6 -35.98 5.58 61.83
N VAL A 7 -35.54 4.99 60.71
CA VAL A 7 -35.11 3.61 60.42
C VAL A 7 -34.00 3.64 59.36
N LEU A 8 -32.81 3.15 59.71
CA LEU A 8 -31.87 2.54 58.77
C LEU A 8 -32.19 1.05 58.79
N ARG A 9 -32.67 0.49 57.68
CA ARG A 9 -32.46 -0.90 57.24
C ARG A 9 -33.22 -1.13 55.92
N ASP A 10 -32.48 -1.69 54.97
CA ASP A 10 -32.97 -2.48 53.83
C ASP A 10 -33.32 -1.77 52.51
N LEU A 11 -32.42 -0.92 51.99
CA LEU A 11 -32.40 -0.59 50.55
C LEU A 11 -30.95 -0.46 50.04
N ASP A 12 -30.18 -1.54 50.14
CA ASP A 12 -28.96 -1.72 49.36
C ASP A 12 -28.75 -3.21 49.16
N SER A 13 -29.34 -3.74 48.09
CA SER A 13 -28.99 -4.98 47.37
C SER A 13 -30.20 -5.36 46.54
N ILE A 14 -30.12 -5.23 45.21
CA ILE A 14 -30.56 -6.23 44.22
C ILE A 14 -30.38 -5.62 42.82
N ASP A 15 -29.46 -6.25 42.10
CA ASP A 15 -29.29 -6.35 40.66
C ASP A 15 -28.90 -5.09 39.86
N SER A 16 -27.58 -4.89 39.83
CA SER A 16 -26.89 -4.37 38.64
C SER A 16 -27.33 -5.15 37.39
N PRO A 17 -27.48 -4.50 36.21
CA PRO A 17 -27.75 -5.22 34.98
C PRO A 17 -26.54 -6.12 34.70
N VAL A 18 -26.77 -7.42 34.81
CA VAL A 18 -25.86 -8.45 34.31
C VAL A 18 -25.42 -8.04 32.92
N SER A 19 -24.13 -7.75 32.76
CA SER A 19 -23.55 -7.62 31.43
C SER A 19 -23.85 -8.93 30.69
N MET A 20 -24.73 -8.88 29.70
CA MET A 20 -24.83 -9.96 28.72
C MET A 20 -23.47 -10.01 28.03
N ALA A 21 -22.57 -10.82 28.57
CA ALA A 21 -21.45 -11.32 27.82
C ALA A 21 -22.07 -12.09 26.66
N SER A 22 -22.12 -11.45 25.49
CA SER A 22 -22.47 -12.12 24.24
C SER A 22 -21.52 -13.30 24.12
N SER A 23 -22.03 -14.50 24.41
CA SER A 23 -21.21 -15.70 24.41
C SER A 23 -20.78 -15.94 22.97
N LYS A 24 -19.53 -15.58 22.66
CA LYS A 24 -18.98 -15.74 21.32
C LYS A 24 -19.15 -17.18 20.90
N LYS A 25 -19.61 -17.40 19.66
CA LYS A 25 -19.77 -18.75 19.14
C LYS A 25 -18.40 -19.44 19.08
N LEU A 26 -18.23 -20.57 19.75
CA LEU A 26 -17.02 -21.37 19.61
C LEU A 26 -17.11 -22.22 18.34
N VAL A 27 -16.11 -22.10 17.47
CA VAL A 27 -15.93 -22.96 16.30
C VAL A 27 -14.65 -23.73 16.47
N THR A 28 -14.75 -25.06 16.55
CA THR A 28 -13.59 -25.93 16.73
C THR A 28 -12.75 -26.01 15.46
N ARG A 29 -11.48 -26.40 15.60
CA ARG A 29 -10.58 -26.63 14.47
C ARG A 29 -11.14 -27.60 13.44
N ASP A 30 -11.68 -28.74 13.89
CA ASP A 30 -12.25 -29.76 13.01
C ASP A 30 -13.46 -29.25 12.22
N GLU A 31 -14.33 -28.43 12.85
CA GLU A 31 -15.44 -27.80 12.15
C GLU A 31 -14.95 -26.78 11.12
N TRP A 32 -13.95 -25.97 11.49
CA TRP A 32 -13.36 -24.96 10.62
C TRP A 32 -12.70 -25.58 9.39
N GLU A 33 -11.84 -26.58 9.58
CA GLU A 33 -11.15 -27.28 8.49
C GLU A 33 -12.12 -28.02 7.58
N ARG A 34 -13.20 -28.59 8.13
CA ARG A 34 -14.27 -29.19 7.31
C ARG A 34 -14.94 -28.14 6.42
N LYS A 35 -15.30 -26.98 6.97
CA LYS A 35 -15.86 -25.88 6.17
C LYS A 35 -14.88 -25.39 5.10
N LEU A 36 -13.60 -25.29 5.41
CA LEU A 36 -12.57 -24.92 4.43
C LEU A 36 -12.47 -25.93 3.28
N ARG A 37 -12.52 -27.24 3.59
CA ARG A 37 -12.52 -28.30 2.57
C ARG A 37 -13.76 -28.28 1.67
N ASP A 38 -14.89 -27.84 2.21
CA ASP A 38 -16.14 -27.72 1.44
C ASP A 38 -16.12 -26.54 0.45
N VAL A 39 -15.22 -25.55 0.64
CA VAL A 39 -15.03 -24.44 -0.30
C VAL A 39 -14.30 -24.95 -1.55
N LYS A 40 -15.04 -25.01 -2.66
CA LYS A 40 -14.49 -25.41 -3.97
C LYS A 40 -13.95 -24.20 -4.71
N ILE A 41 -12.62 -24.13 -4.81
CA ILE A 41 -11.93 -23.13 -5.63
C ILE A 41 -11.43 -23.82 -6.90
N ARG A 42 -11.72 -23.24 -8.06
CA ARG A 42 -11.25 -23.77 -9.34
C ARG A 42 -9.78 -23.46 -9.53
N LYS A 43 -9.01 -24.40 -10.08
CA LYS A 43 -7.58 -24.20 -10.36
C LYS A 43 -7.37 -23.03 -11.32
N GLU A 44 -8.27 -22.85 -12.27
CA GLU A 44 -8.23 -21.78 -13.26
C GLU A 44 -8.33 -20.39 -12.60
N ASP A 45 -9.15 -20.25 -11.57
CA ASP A 45 -9.30 -18.98 -10.86
C ASP A 45 -8.06 -18.68 -10.01
N MET A 46 -7.46 -19.70 -9.39
CA MET A 46 -6.17 -19.56 -8.70
C MET A 46 -5.05 -19.19 -9.67
N ASN A 47 -5.00 -19.82 -10.84
CA ASN A 47 -3.98 -19.51 -11.82
C ASN A 47 -4.14 -18.08 -12.37
N ARG A 48 -5.36 -17.61 -12.62
CA ARG A 48 -5.63 -16.22 -13.01
C ARG A 48 -5.18 -15.23 -11.93
N LEU A 49 -5.40 -15.56 -10.66
CA LEU A 49 -4.94 -14.74 -9.54
C LEU A 49 -3.41 -14.62 -9.50
N VAL A 50 -2.71 -15.74 -9.68
CA VAL A 50 -1.24 -15.76 -9.76
C VAL A 50 -0.75 -14.99 -11.00
N MET A 51 -1.36 -15.21 -12.17
CA MET A 51 -1.00 -14.50 -13.40
C MET A 51 -1.19 -12.98 -13.24
N ASN A 52 -2.33 -12.55 -12.69
CA ASN A 52 -2.59 -11.14 -12.38
C ASN A 52 -1.49 -10.57 -11.49
N PHE A 53 -1.11 -11.26 -10.41
CA PHE A 53 -0.03 -10.80 -9.55
C PHE A 53 1.32 -10.67 -10.29
N LEU A 54 1.71 -11.70 -11.06
CA LEU A 54 2.99 -11.69 -11.78
C LEU A 54 3.05 -10.57 -12.81
N VAL A 55 1.96 -10.35 -13.55
CA VAL A 55 1.85 -9.31 -14.56
C VAL A 55 1.82 -7.93 -13.90
N THR A 56 0.98 -7.71 -12.88
CA THR A 56 0.85 -6.40 -12.22
C THR A 56 2.13 -5.98 -11.49
N GLU A 57 2.83 -6.91 -10.84
CA GLU A 57 4.14 -6.62 -10.20
C GLU A 57 5.31 -6.54 -11.19
N GLY A 58 5.12 -7.08 -12.40
CA GLY A 58 6.07 -7.01 -13.50
C GLY A 58 7.15 -8.10 -13.49
N PHE A 59 6.82 -9.27 -12.94
CA PHE A 59 7.66 -10.46 -13.00
C PHE A 59 7.54 -11.15 -14.37
N VAL A 60 8.05 -10.52 -15.42
CA VAL A 60 7.90 -10.97 -16.83
C VAL A 60 8.33 -12.42 -17.04
N ASP A 61 9.55 -12.79 -16.59
CA ASP A 61 10.09 -14.15 -16.77
C ASP A 61 9.24 -15.21 -16.05
N ALA A 62 8.72 -14.86 -14.88
CA ALA A 62 7.85 -15.74 -14.10
C ALA A 62 6.47 -15.85 -14.76
N ALA A 63 5.91 -14.75 -15.25
CA ALA A 63 4.64 -14.73 -15.97
C ALA A 63 4.72 -15.58 -17.25
N ASP A 64 5.81 -15.48 -18.00
CA ASP A 64 6.02 -16.26 -19.22
C ASP A 64 6.12 -17.78 -18.94
N LYS A 65 6.94 -18.17 -17.96
CA LYS A 65 7.04 -19.57 -17.53
C LYS A 65 5.71 -20.09 -17.00
N PHE A 66 5.04 -19.29 -16.17
CA PHE A 66 3.74 -19.65 -15.60
C PHE A 66 2.66 -19.80 -16.68
N ARG A 67 2.68 -18.96 -17.73
CA ARG A 67 1.79 -19.09 -18.89
C ARG A 67 1.99 -20.44 -19.59
N ILE A 68 3.24 -20.84 -19.85
CA ILE A 68 3.57 -22.10 -20.53
C ILE A 68 3.11 -23.31 -19.70
N GLU A 69 3.36 -23.30 -18.39
CA GLU A 69 3.03 -24.43 -17.51
C GLU A 69 1.55 -24.53 -17.17
N SER A 70 0.88 -23.39 -16.94
CA SER A 70 -0.51 -23.36 -16.49
C SER A 70 -1.53 -23.23 -17.62
N GLY A 71 -1.09 -22.85 -18.83
CA GLY A 71 -1.96 -22.50 -19.95
C GLY A 71 -2.75 -21.19 -19.75
N THR A 72 -2.49 -20.47 -18.66
CA THR A 72 -3.20 -19.22 -18.32
C THR A 72 -2.61 -18.08 -19.13
N GLN A 73 -3.43 -17.41 -19.93
CA GLN A 73 -3.00 -16.25 -20.69
C GLN A 73 -2.97 -15.01 -19.78
N PRO A 74 -1.96 -14.13 -19.93
CA PRO A 74 -2.00 -12.81 -19.31
C PRO A 74 -3.03 -11.92 -20.01
N ASP A 75 -3.66 -11.02 -19.24
CA ASP A 75 -4.59 -10.03 -19.79
C ASP A 75 -3.86 -8.92 -20.56
N ILE A 76 -2.55 -8.79 -20.35
CA ILE A 76 -1.67 -7.77 -20.91
C ILE A 76 -0.59 -8.44 -21.75
N ASP A 77 -0.20 -7.80 -22.86
CA ASP A 77 0.98 -8.20 -23.62
C ASP A 77 2.24 -8.09 -22.74
N LEU A 78 2.99 -9.20 -22.63
CA LEU A 78 4.23 -9.29 -21.85
C LEU A 78 5.27 -8.26 -22.31
N ALA A 79 5.25 -7.82 -23.58
CA ALA A 79 6.13 -6.78 -24.08
C ALA A 79 5.92 -5.45 -23.32
N THR A 80 4.66 -5.04 -23.14
CA THR A 80 4.32 -3.79 -22.43
C THR A 80 4.70 -3.81 -20.94
N ILE A 81 4.81 -5.01 -20.35
CA ILE A 81 5.30 -5.19 -18.99
C ILE A 81 6.77 -4.81 -18.92
N THR A 82 7.56 -5.19 -19.93
CA THR A 82 9.01 -4.88 -19.98
C THR A 82 9.23 -3.38 -19.97
N ASP A 83 8.56 -2.64 -20.86
CA ASP A 83 8.72 -1.19 -20.96
C ASP A 83 8.33 -0.49 -19.66
N ARG A 84 7.20 -0.89 -19.06
CA ARG A 84 6.76 -0.38 -17.75
C ARG A 84 7.78 -0.67 -16.65
N MET A 85 8.40 -1.84 -16.67
CA MET A 85 9.41 -2.21 -15.69
C MET A 85 10.73 -1.45 -15.89
N GLU A 86 11.08 -1.09 -17.12
CA GLU A 86 12.20 -0.18 -17.37
C GLU A 86 11.95 1.20 -16.77
N VAL A 87 10.76 1.76 -16.95
CA VAL A 87 10.38 3.03 -16.28
C VAL A 87 10.51 2.90 -14.76
N LYS A 88 9.90 1.86 -14.17
CA LYS A 88 9.94 1.61 -12.72
C LYS A 88 11.38 1.52 -12.22
N ARG A 89 12.25 0.80 -12.94
CA ARG A 89 13.68 0.68 -12.62
C ARG A 89 14.43 2.00 -12.72
N ALA A 90 14.17 2.80 -13.75
CA ALA A 90 14.79 4.12 -13.90
C ALA A 90 14.50 5.01 -12.68
N VAL A 91 13.25 5.05 -12.20
CA VAL A 91 12.89 5.78 -10.97
C VAL A 91 13.58 5.20 -9.73
N GLN A 92 13.59 3.87 -9.57
CA GLN A 92 14.23 3.20 -8.42
C GLN A 92 15.76 3.44 -8.37
N SER A 93 16.39 3.56 -9.53
CA SER A 93 17.81 3.87 -9.67
C SER A 93 18.14 5.36 -9.50
N GLY A 94 17.12 6.24 -9.44
CA GLY A 94 17.30 7.69 -9.37
C GLY A 94 17.46 8.38 -10.73
N ASN A 95 17.30 7.66 -11.84
CA ASN A 95 17.33 8.21 -13.20
C ASN A 95 15.94 8.78 -13.57
N VAL A 96 15.50 9.81 -12.85
CA VAL A 96 14.14 10.35 -13.01
C VAL A 96 13.91 10.96 -14.39
N GLN A 97 14.93 11.59 -14.98
CA GLN A 97 14.84 12.17 -16.31
C GLN A 97 14.57 11.10 -17.38
N GLU A 98 15.33 9.99 -17.34
CA GLU A 98 15.11 8.84 -18.21
C GLU A 98 13.70 8.24 -18.02
N ALA A 99 13.23 8.18 -16.78
CA ALA A 99 11.88 7.71 -16.49
C ALA A 99 10.81 8.59 -17.14
N ILE A 100 10.95 9.92 -17.08
CA ILE A 100 10.00 10.86 -17.71
C ILE A 100 9.98 10.68 -19.24
N GLU A 101 11.15 10.57 -19.86
CA GLU A 101 11.28 10.33 -21.31
C GLU A 101 10.58 9.02 -21.70
N LYS A 102 10.88 7.92 -21.01
CA LYS A 102 10.24 6.63 -21.25
C LYS A 102 8.73 6.63 -21.00
N ILE A 103 8.23 7.39 -20.01
CA ILE A 103 6.78 7.56 -19.79
C ILE A 103 6.13 8.24 -20.99
N ASN A 104 6.74 9.32 -21.50
CA ASN A 104 6.21 10.04 -22.64
C ASN A 104 6.28 9.22 -23.93
N ASP A 105 7.33 8.42 -24.12
CA ASP A 105 7.45 7.48 -25.24
C ASP A 105 6.36 6.40 -25.19
N LEU A 106 6.05 5.90 -23.98
CA LEU A 106 4.99 4.91 -23.78
C LEU A 106 3.60 5.50 -24.01
N ASN A 107 3.33 6.64 -23.40
CA ASN A 107 2.09 7.37 -23.58
C ASN A 107 2.26 8.84 -23.13
N PRO A 108 2.27 9.80 -24.07
CA PRO A 108 2.52 11.21 -23.77
C PRO A 108 1.43 11.83 -22.87
N THR A 109 0.22 11.27 -22.83
CA THR A 109 -0.88 11.85 -22.05
C THR A 109 -0.83 11.51 -20.57
N ILE A 110 0.02 10.55 -20.13
CA ILE A 110 0.05 10.11 -18.72
C ILE A 110 0.38 11.27 -17.79
N LEU A 111 1.42 12.05 -18.13
CA LEU A 111 1.88 13.15 -17.31
C LEU A 111 0.98 14.39 -17.45
N ASP A 112 0.45 14.63 -18.65
CA ASP A 112 -0.49 15.73 -18.91
C ASP A 112 -1.81 15.58 -18.13
N THR A 113 -2.31 14.35 -18.03
CA THR A 113 -3.57 14.05 -17.33
C THR A 113 -3.40 13.81 -15.83
N ASN A 114 -2.15 13.77 -15.33
CA ASN A 114 -1.85 13.56 -13.93
C ASN A 114 -0.79 14.55 -13.40
N PRO A 115 -1.18 15.81 -13.13
CA PRO A 115 -0.26 16.84 -12.63
C PRO A 115 0.43 16.48 -11.30
N GLN A 116 -0.24 15.68 -10.46
CA GLN A 116 0.30 15.21 -9.19
C GLN A 116 1.47 14.24 -9.41
N LEU A 117 1.33 13.28 -10.32
CA LEU A 117 2.43 12.36 -10.66
C LEU A 117 3.63 13.10 -11.24
N TYR A 118 3.38 14.06 -12.14
CA TYR A 118 4.46 14.87 -12.68
C TYR A 118 5.17 15.65 -11.57
N PHE A 119 4.42 16.26 -10.64
CA PHE A 119 5.00 16.95 -9.50
C PHE A 119 5.87 16.03 -8.66
N HIS A 120 5.40 14.83 -8.27
CA HIS A 120 6.20 13.89 -7.50
C HIS A 120 7.47 13.42 -8.24
N LEU A 121 7.41 13.26 -9.57
CA LEU A 121 8.61 13.00 -10.38
C LEU A 121 9.60 14.16 -10.31
N GLN A 122 9.15 15.41 -10.49
CA GLN A 122 10.06 16.56 -10.38
C GLN A 122 10.62 16.72 -8.96
N GLN A 123 9.80 16.50 -7.93
CA GLN A 123 10.26 16.47 -6.54
C GLN A 123 11.32 15.38 -6.33
N GLN A 124 11.12 14.17 -6.89
CA GLN A 124 12.13 13.11 -6.84
C GLN A 124 13.42 13.55 -7.54
N LYS A 125 13.34 14.22 -8.69
CA LYS A 125 14.51 14.76 -9.39
C LYS A 125 15.27 15.77 -8.52
N LEU A 126 14.58 16.67 -7.82
CA LEU A 126 15.18 17.57 -6.84
C LEU A 126 15.90 16.79 -5.73
N ILE A 127 15.25 15.78 -5.15
CA ILE A 127 15.85 14.90 -4.12
C ILE A 127 17.12 14.22 -4.64
N GLU A 128 17.16 13.78 -5.90
CA GLU A 128 18.37 13.18 -6.49
C GLU A 128 19.49 14.22 -6.67
N LEU A 129 19.18 15.47 -7.05
CA LEU A 129 20.17 16.55 -7.11
C LEU A 129 20.76 16.86 -5.72
N ILE A 130 19.92 16.90 -4.70
CA ILE A 130 20.32 17.07 -3.29
C ILE A 130 21.24 15.91 -2.86
N ARG A 131 20.83 14.67 -3.15
CA ARG A 131 21.62 13.46 -2.83
C ARG A 131 22.98 13.46 -3.53
N ALA A 132 23.07 14.01 -4.74
CA ALA A 132 24.32 14.16 -5.48
C ALA A 132 25.20 15.34 -5.03
N GLY A 133 24.76 16.14 -4.04
CA GLY A 133 25.48 17.32 -3.55
C GLY A 133 25.47 18.51 -4.53
N LYS A 134 24.61 18.48 -5.55
CA LYS A 134 24.50 19.51 -6.60
C LYS A 134 23.58 20.64 -6.14
N ILE A 135 23.98 21.35 -5.09
CA ILE A 135 23.14 22.35 -4.40
C ILE A 135 22.68 23.48 -5.32
N ASN A 136 23.56 24.02 -6.15
CA ASN A 136 23.21 25.13 -7.06
C ASN A 136 22.19 24.67 -8.12
N GLU A 137 22.42 23.52 -8.75
CA GLU A 137 21.48 22.92 -9.72
C GLU A 137 20.13 22.62 -9.05
N ALA A 138 20.14 22.12 -7.81
CA ALA A 138 18.93 21.85 -7.04
C ALA A 138 18.12 23.12 -6.76
N LEU A 139 18.78 24.23 -6.38
CA LEU A 139 18.11 25.51 -6.11
C LEU A 139 17.52 26.12 -7.37
N GLU A 140 18.28 26.14 -8.46
CA GLU A 140 17.83 26.63 -9.77
C GLU A 140 16.60 25.83 -10.23
N PHE A 141 16.70 24.50 -10.19
CA PHE A 141 15.60 23.61 -10.55
C PHE A 141 14.35 23.81 -9.67
N ALA A 142 14.51 23.98 -8.35
CA ALA A 142 13.39 24.22 -7.45
C ALA A 142 12.66 25.54 -7.78
N GLN A 143 13.41 26.58 -8.16
CA GLN A 143 12.86 27.88 -8.52
C GLN A 143 12.14 27.87 -9.88
N GLU A 144 12.73 27.22 -10.88
CA GLU A 144 12.19 27.23 -12.25
C GLU A 144 11.00 26.26 -12.41
N GLU A 145 11.09 25.05 -11.84
CA GLU A 145 10.15 23.97 -12.15
C GLU A 145 9.11 23.73 -11.05
N LEU A 146 9.49 23.88 -9.77
CA LEU A 146 8.63 23.54 -8.64
C LEU A 146 7.90 24.75 -8.05
N ALA A 147 8.56 25.91 -7.94
CA ALA A 147 7.95 27.10 -7.33
C ALA A 147 6.62 27.52 -7.99
N PRO A 148 6.50 27.58 -9.34
CA PRO A 148 5.23 27.91 -9.99
C PRO A 148 4.08 26.96 -9.61
N ARG A 149 4.39 25.68 -9.37
CA ARG A 149 3.40 24.66 -8.99
C ARG A 149 2.98 24.77 -7.52
N GLY A 150 3.88 25.25 -6.66
CA GLY A 150 3.58 25.54 -5.26
C GLY A 150 2.63 26.73 -5.12
N GLU A 151 2.74 27.73 -6.00
CA GLU A 151 1.82 28.88 -6.02
C GLU A 151 0.39 28.48 -6.39
N GLU A 152 0.23 27.49 -7.26
CA GLU A 152 -1.07 26.99 -7.70
C GLU A 152 -1.71 25.98 -6.72
N ASN A 153 -0.91 25.33 -5.88
CA ASN A 153 -1.37 24.27 -4.99
C ASN A 153 -0.63 24.25 -3.64
N GLN A 154 -1.36 24.59 -2.58
CA GLN A 154 -0.85 24.61 -1.20
C GLN A 154 -0.22 23.27 -0.76
N ALA A 155 -0.78 22.14 -1.18
CA ALA A 155 -0.22 20.83 -0.81
C ALA A 155 1.15 20.60 -1.46
N PHE A 156 1.35 21.09 -2.69
CA PHE A 156 2.66 21.03 -3.35
C PHE A 156 3.65 21.99 -2.70
N LEU A 157 3.21 23.16 -2.25
CA LEU A 157 4.06 24.08 -1.51
C LEU A 157 4.62 23.43 -0.23
N GLU A 158 3.78 22.75 0.56
CA GLU A 158 4.23 22.03 1.76
C GLU A 158 5.25 20.93 1.44
N GLU A 159 5.07 20.20 0.34
CA GLU A 159 6.00 19.17 -0.15
C GLU A 159 7.34 19.78 -0.61
N ILE A 160 7.30 20.92 -1.28
CA ILE A 160 8.49 21.68 -1.72
C ILE A 160 9.25 22.17 -0.50
N GLU A 161 8.58 22.79 0.48
CA GLU A 161 9.21 23.29 1.70
C GLU A 161 9.95 22.18 2.45
N LYS A 162 9.34 21.00 2.59
CA LYS A 162 10.01 19.82 3.19
C LYS A 162 11.25 19.42 2.42
N THR A 163 11.17 19.42 1.09
CA THR A 163 12.28 19.00 0.22
C THR A 163 13.42 20.02 0.24
N VAL A 164 13.12 21.32 0.15
CA VAL A 164 14.10 22.41 0.20
C VAL A 164 14.72 22.54 1.60
N THR A 165 14.00 22.16 2.65
CA THR A 165 14.57 22.07 4.01
C THR A 165 15.82 21.18 4.04
N LEU A 166 15.90 20.13 3.21
CA LEU A 166 17.09 19.28 3.11
C LEU A 166 18.35 20.04 2.65
N LEU A 167 18.18 21.14 1.91
CA LEU A 167 19.29 22.01 1.46
C LEU A 167 19.81 22.93 2.56
N VAL A 168 18.97 23.24 3.56
CA VAL A 168 19.30 24.17 4.65
C VAL A 168 20.08 23.48 5.77
N PHE A 169 19.84 22.18 5.98
CA PHE A 169 20.49 21.42 7.04
C PHE A 169 21.87 20.92 6.60
N GLU A 170 22.92 21.31 7.33
CA GLU A 170 24.29 20.81 7.10
C GLU A 170 24.45 19.32 7.43
N ASP A 171 23.70 18.82 8.42
CA ASP A 171 23.65 17.39 8.78
C ASP A 171 22.26 16.81 8.51
N ILE A 172 22.17 15.98 7.47
CA ILE A 172 20.96 15.26 7.05
C ILE A 172 20.39 14.40 8.17
N LYS A 173 21.21 13.88 9.09
CA LYS A 173 20.75 13.03 10.20
C LYS A 173 19.90 13.79 11.21
N ASN A 174 20.09 15.11 11.30
CA ASN A 174 19.32 15.98 12.18
C ASN A 174 18.17 16.66 11.43
N CYS A 175 18.02 16.42 10.13
CA CYS A 175 16.93 16.97 9.36
C CYS A 175 15.64 16.18 9.65
N PRO A 176 14.52 16.85 10.00
CA PRO A 176 13.24 16.17 10.24
C PRO A 176 12.70 15.42 9.03
N TYR A 177 13.17 15.76 7.82
CA TYR A 177 12.73 15.17 6.55
C TYR A 177 13.79 14.29 5.88
N GLY A 178 14.82 13.85 6.64
CA GLY A 178 15.89 13.01 6.10
C GLY A 178 15.40 11.69 5.47
N GLU A 179 14.21 11.22 5.84
CA GLU A 179 13.55 10.06 5.22
C GLU A 179 13.27 10.23 3.71
N LEU A 180 13.14 11.46 3.22
CA LEU A 180 12.99 11.73 1.78
C LEU A 180 14.22 11.28 0.96
N LEU A 181 15.37 11.14 1.62
CA LEU A 181 16.61 10.63 1.03
C LEU A 181 16.75 9.11 1.15
N ASP A 182 15.77 8.40 1.72
CA ASP A 182 15.74 6.95 1.75
C ASP A 182 15.31 6.36 0.38
N VAL A 183 15.65 5.10 0.16
CA VAL A 183 15.18 4.28 -0.96
C VAL A 183 13.66 4.15 -0.94
N SER A 184 13.03 4.16 0.23
CA SER A 184 11.57 4.11 0.38
C SER A 184 10.85 5.22 -0.41
N GLN A 185 11.41 6.43 -0.46
CA GLN A 185 10.85 7.53 -1.26
C GLN A 185 10.88 7.21 -2.77
N ARG A 186 12.00 6.67 -3.29
CA ARG A 186 12.06 6.22 -4.69
C ARG A 186 11.06 5.10 -4.97
N LEU A 187 10.89 4.16 -4.03
CA LEU A 187 9.95 3.05 -4.18
C LEU A 187 8.50 3.55 -4.24
N LYS A 188 8.16 4.58 -3.45
CA LYS A 188 6.85 5.25 -3.50
C LYS A 188 6.61 5.85 -4.88
N THR A 189 7.50 6.74 -5.34
CA THR A 189 7.39 7.39 -6.66
C THR A 189 7.32 6.36 -7.80
N ALA A 190 8.15 5.31 -7.75
CA ALA A 190 8.14 4.24 -8.75
C ALA A 190 6.82 3.45 -8.76
N SER A 191 6.18 3.28 -7.60
CA SER A 191 4.89 2.60 -7.49
C SER A 191 3.76 3.45 -8.07
N GLU A 192 3.78 4.77 -7.85
CA GLU A 192 2.81 5.70 -8.42
C GLU A 192 2.91 5.77 -9.95
N VAL A 193 4.14 5.83 -10.49
CA VAL A 193 4.39 5.76 -11.94
C VAL A 193 3.87 4.45 -12.51
N ASN A 194 4.17 3.32 -11.88
CA ASN A 194 3.70 2.01 -12.31
C ASN A 194 2.16 1.94 -12.36
N ALA A 195 1.49 2.48 -11.33
CA ALA A 195 0.03 2.52 -11.26
C ALA A 195 -0.58 3.42 -12.36
N ALA A 196 0.06 4.55 -12.66
CA ALA A 196 -0.40 5.45 -13.72
C ALA A 196 -0.29 4.83 -15.12
N ILE A 197 0.82 4.14 -15.40
CA ILE A 197 1.00 3.41 -16.67
C ILE A 197 -0.08 2.33 -16.81
N LEU A 198 -0.31 1.50 -15.78
CA LEU A 198 -1.37 0.50 -15.78
C LEU A 198 -2.75 1.10 -16.05
N THR A 199 -3.06 2.21 -15.39
CA THR A 199 -4.36 2.90 -15.56
C THR A 199 -4.54 3.41 -16.99
N SER A 200 -3.49 3.98 -17.58
CA SER A 200 -3.53 4.46 -18.95
C SER A 200 -3.78 3.34 -19.97
N GLN A 201 -3.36 2.13 -19.63
CA GLN A 201 -3.58 0.92 -20.41
C GLN A 201 -4.92 0.22 -20.05
N SER A 202 -5.78 0.86 -19.24
CA SER A 202 -7.06 0.30 -18.73
C SER A 202 -6.90 -0.96 -17.87
N HIS A 203 -5.77 -1.12 -17.20
CA HIS A 203 -5.50 -2.24 -16.32
C HIS A 203 -5.66 -1.87 -14.83
N GLU A 204 -5.86 -2.90 -14.02
CA GLU A 204 -5.93 -2.76 -12.58
C GLU A 204 -4.57 -2.30 -12.01
N LYS A 205 -4.60 -1.25 -11.20
CA LYS A 205 -3.42 -0.63 -10.57
C LYS A 205 -2.71 -1.57 -9.59
N ASP A 206 -3.50 -2.32 -8.81
CA ASP A 206 -3.05 -3.13 -7.70
C ASP A 206 -3.32 -4.62 -7.99
N PRO A 207 -2.40 -5.52 -7.62
CA PRO A 207 -2.65 -6.95 -7.75
C PRO A 207 -3.78 -7.40 -6.82
N LYS A 208 -4.60 -8.35 -7.29
CA LYS A 208 -5.73 -8.89 -6.52
C LYS A 208 -5.31 -9.64 -5.26
N LEU A 209 -4.15 -10.30 -5.29
CA LEU A 209 -3.70 -11.17 -4.20
C LEU A 209 -3.50 -10.42 -2.87
N PRO A 210 -2.73 -9.31 -2.79
CA PRO A 210 -2.66 -8.50 -1.56
C PRO A 210 -4.02 -7.99 -1.07
N SER A 211 -4.93 -7.62 -1.98
CA SER A 211 -6.28 -7.20 -1.61
C SER A 211 -7.10 -8.31 -0.96
N LEU A 212 -6.98 -9.55 -1.45
CA LEU A 212 -7.59 -10.73 -0.83
C LEU A 212 -6.99 -11.01 0.57
N LEU A 213 -5.67 -10.85 0.74
CA LEU A 213 -5.03 -11.01 2.05
C LEU A 213 -5.49 -9.94 3.05
N LYS A 214 -5.61 -8.68 2.62
CA LYS A 214 -6.19 -7.60 3.43
C LYS A 214 -7.65 -7.90 3.79
N MET A 215 -8.44 -8.45 2.86
CA MET A 215 -9.82 -8.84 3.10
C MET A 215 -9.93 -10.03 4.07
N LEU A 216 -8.99 -10.98 4.04
CA LEU A 216 -8.91 -12.05 5.03
C LEU A 216 -8.67 -11.46 6.43
N ILE A 217 -7.68 -10.58 6.59
CA ILE A 217 -7.39 -9.90 7.88
C ILE A 217 -8.63 -9.18 8.38
N TRP A 218 -9.25 -8.38 7.52
CA TRP A 218 -10.45 -7.63 7.88
C TRP A 218 -11.59 -8.56 8.30
N THR A 219 -11.82 -9.64 7.56
CA THR A 219 -12.87 -10.63 7.86
C THR A 219 -12.61 -11.34 9.19
N GLN A 220 -11.36 -11.69 9.48
CA GLN A 220 -10.96 -12.26 10.77
C GLN A 220 -11.24 -11.28 11.92
N ASN A 221 -10.85 -10.00 11.77
CA ASN A 221 -11.13 -8.97 12.78
C ASN A 221 -12.64 -8.78 13.02
N GLN A 222 -13.47 -8.85 11.97
CA GLN A 222 -14.93 -8.80 12.10
C GLN A 222 -15.50 -10.06 12.76
N LEU A 223 -14.87 -11.21 12.56
CA LEU A 223 -15.29 -12.47 13.16
C LEU A 223 -14.92 -12.57 14.64
N ASP A 224 -13.84 -11.90 15.08
CA ASP A 224 -13.40 -11.84 16.48
C ASP A 224 -14.49 -11.31 17.42
N GLU A 225 -15.39 -10.44 16.94
CA GLU A 225 -16.52 -9.92 17.72
C GLU A 225 -17.63 -10.97 17.93
N LYS A 226 -17.72 -11.97 17.05
CA LYS A 226 -18.86 -12.89 16.93
C LYS A 226 -18.52 -14.34 17.31
N ALA A 227 -17.27 -14.74 17.14
CA ALA A 227 -16.85 -16.12 17.33
C ALA A 227 -15.41 -16.24 17.84
N ALA A 228 -15.15 -17.34 18.55
CA ALA A 228 -13.81 -17.85 18.81
C ALA A 228 -13.55 -18.97 17.79
N TYR A 229 -12.55 -18.80 16.93
CA TYR A 229 -12.28 -19.68 15.78
C TYR A 229 -10.78 -19.76 15.49
N PRO A 230 -10.30 -20.77 14.74
CA PRO A 230 -8.90 -20.87 14.36
C PRO A 230 -8.51 -19.75 13.37
N ARG A 231 -7.46 -18.99 13.70
CA ARG A 231 -7.02 -17.79 12.99
C ARG A 231 -5.75 -18.05 12.19
N ILE A 232 -5.62 -17.40 11.03
CA ILE A 232 -4.36 -17.33 10.28
C ILE A 232 -3.67 -16.01 10.63
N ASN A 233 -2.54 -16.11 11.31
CA ASN A 233 -1.68 -14.96 11.64
C ASN A 233 -0.44 -14.86 10.74
N ASN A 234 0.03 -16.00 10.22
CA ASN A 234 1.15 -16.05 9.27
C ASN A 234 0.65 -16.49 7.89
N PHE A 235 0.66 -15.56 6.92
CA PHE A 235 0.19 -15.85 5.56
C PHE A 235 1.15 -16.74 4.76
N SER A 236 2.43 -16.76 5.11
CA SER A 236 3.42 -17.58 4.42
C SER A 236 3.24 -19.07 4.72
N THR A 237 2.90 -19.39 5.97
CA THR A 237 2.65 -20.78 6.38
C THR A 237 1.18 -21.17 6.31
N ALA A 238 0.27 -20.18 6.30
CA ALA A 238 -1.18 -20.34 6.37
C ALA A 238 -1.62 -21.26 7.53
N THR A 239 -0.83 -21.31 8.62
CA THR A 239 -1.10 -22.16 9.77
C THR A 239 -2.27 -21.60 10.58
N LEU A 240 -3.26 -22.46 10.85
CA LEU A 240 -4.35 -22.13 11.76
C LEU A 240 -3.87 -22.22 13.20
N GLU A 241 -4.01 -21.12 13.93
CA GLU A 241 -3.79 -21.03 15.38
C GLU A 241 -5.14 -21.10 16.08
N ASP A 242 -5.26 -21.99 17.06
CA ASP A 242 -6.52 -22.19 17.77
C ASP A 242 -6.89 -20.95 18.60
N PRO A 243 -8.19 -20.66 18.80
CA PRO A 243 -8.60 -19.49 19.55
C PRO A 243 -8.10 -19.56 20.99
N ALA A 244 -7.60 -18.45 21.52
CA ALA A 244 -7.35 -18.31 22.95
C ALA A 244 -8.70 -18.47 23.68
N ILE A 245 -8.80 -19.55 24.46
CA ILE A 245 -9.99 -19.87 25.27
C ILE A 245 -10.11 -18.85 26.41
#